data_AF-A0A8E7S1E0-F1
#
_entry.id   AF-A0A8E7S1E0-F1
#
_cell.length_a   1.000
_cell.length_b   1.000
_cell.length_c   1.000
_cell.angle_alpha   90.00
_cell.angle_beta   90.00
_cell.angle_gamma   90.00
#
_symmetry.space_group_name_H-M   'P 1'
#
loop_
_entity.id
_entity.type
_entity.pdbx_description
1 polymer ?
#
loop_
_entity_poly.entity_id
_entity_poly.type
_entity_poly.pdbx_seq_one_letter_code
_entity_poly.pdbx_strand_id
1 'polypeptide(L)'
;MMTEFKRTQRDYPLSFKIAVVEQVEKGEMTYKQAQQRYGIQGRSTVLVWLRKYGRLDWRPGLPDLVKRKLPVAQTTIPLTPEQRIRELEEQLELANQKAEFFESVINVLKNDYGVSVGKKAARQVLTQSQAPKITVTRACQFLGHSRQAWYQYNTRCNKRQEHHAQVLDFVARTRCRQPRIGTRKLHYMLNMQADKTLNIGRDRLFNLLGEYRLLVPVKRAYHKTTNSHHRFYRHPNLLKPGPEQVTALEPEQVWVADITYLPLRSGTAYLSLVTDACSRKIVGYHVGENLQTENVVKAFRQALRRRKTTGPLVHHSDRGLQYCSVLYQSVHERNGITCSMTDGYDCYQNALAERINGILKNEFLLSRPADLAQAREIVKESVAIYNHERPHLALKYKTPDDVHQAFYRQKTVNLYQD
;
A
#
# COMPACT_ATOMS: atom_id res chain seq x y z
N MET A 1 -0.87 8.37 23.96
CA MET A 1 -1.17 7.93 25.35
C MET A 1 -0.08 8.49 26.23
N MET A 2 -0.42 9.40 27.16
CA MET A 2 0.51 9.80 28.23
C MET A 2 0.23 8.87 29.41
N THR A 3 1.23 8.14 29.88
CA THR A 3 1.09 7.23 31.02
C THR A 3 1.24 8.02 32.33
N GLU A 4 0.23 7.96 33.19
CA GLU A 4 0.14 8.74 34.44
C GLU A 4 1.01 8.21 35.59
N PHE A 5 2.26 7.82 35.31
CA PHE A 5 3.22 7.48 36.36
C PHE A 5 4.13 8.68 36.66
N LYS A 6 3.91 9.30 37.82
CA LYS A 6 4.82 10.33 38.36
C LYS A 6 6.09 9.64 38.89
N ARG A 7 7.24 9.90 38.27
CA ARG A 7 8.54 9.38 38.71
C ARG A 7 9.27 10.40 39.59
N THR A 8 9.60 9.98 40.80
CA THR A 8 10.38 10.71 41.79
C THR A 8 11.89 10.55 41.54
N GLN A 9 12.72 11.31 42.25
CA GLN A 9 14.19 11.15 42.14
C GLN A 9 14.72 9.78 42.58
N ARG A 10 13.93 8.99 43.33
CA ARG A 10 14.30 7.64 43.78
C ARG A 10 14.14 6.58 42.68
N ASP A 11 13.29 6.82 41.69
CA ASP A 11 12.90 5.83 40.66
C ASP A 11 13.90 5.72 39.50
N TYR A 12 14.99 6.49 39.54
CA TYR A 12 16.06 6.49 38.56
C TYR A 12 17.31 5.79 39.16
N PRO A 13 17.81 4.68 38.58
CA PRO A 13 18.97 3.98 39.11
C PRO A 13 20.24 4.82 38.99
N LEU A 14 21.23 4.56 39.85
CA LEU A 14 22.45 5.38 39.94
C LEU A 14 23.26 5.38 38.63
N SER A 15 23.38 4.22 37.96
CA SER A 15 24.03 4.10 36.65
C SER A 15 23.40 5.02 35.60
N PHE A 16 22.07 5.10 35.56
CA PHE A 16 21.35 6.01 34.67
C PHE A 16 21.61 7.49 35.01
N LYS A 17 21.65 7.85 36.30
CA LYS A 17 21.97 9.23 36.74
C LYS A 17 23.36 9.65 36.30
N ILE A 18 24.36 8.78 36.46
CA ILE A 18 25.75 9.04 36.07
C ILE A 18 25.87 9.17 34.55
N ALA A 19 25.28 8.25 33.78
CA ALA A 19 25.31 8.31 32.31
C ALA A 19 24.68 9.61 31.76
N VAL A 20 23.56 10.07 32.34
CA VAL A 20 22.95 11.35 31.95
C VAL A 20 23.83 12.55 32.31
N VAL A 21 24.53 12.51 33.45
CA VAL A 21 25.48 13.57 33.84
C VAL A 21 26.67 13.60 32.88
N GLU A 22 27.27 12.46 32.57
CA GLU A 22 28.44 12.36 31.68
C GLU A 22 28.14 12.88 30.27
N GLN A 23 26.98 12.55 29.69
CA GLN A 23 26.55 13.07 28.38
C GLN A 23 26.33 14.58 28.37
N VAL A 24 25.90 15.16 29.50
CA VAL A 24 25.74 16.62 29.64
C VAL A 24 27.09 17.32 29.85
N GLU A 25 28.02 16.73 30.61
CA GLU A 25 29.38 17.26 30.79
C GLU A 25 30.24 17.15 29.52
N LYS A 26 30.04 16.11 28.70
CA LYS A 26 30.62 15.98 27.35
C LYS A 26 30.02 16.94 26.30
N GLY A 27 28.96 17.66 26.65
CA GLY A 27 28.27 18.58 25.74
C GLY A 27 27.40 17.89 24.66
N GLU A 28 27.19 16.57 24.74
CA GLU A 28 26.36 15.81 23.78
C GLU A 28 24.89 16.25 23.82
N MET A 29 24.43 16.75 24.98
CA MET A 29 23.12 17.40 25.12
C MET A 29 23.08 18.34 26.32
N THR A 30 22.25 19.38 26.25
CA THR A 30 21.98 20.25 27.41
C THR A 30 21.11 19.53 28.45
N TYR A 31 21.17 19.96 29.71
CA TYR A 31 20.33 19.40 30.79
C TYR A 31 18.81 19.47 30.48
N LYS A 32 18.36 20.48 29.71
CA LYS A 32 16.96 20.60 29.25
C LYS A 32 16.61 19.55 28.18
N GLN A 33 17.52 19.28 27.26
CA GLN A 33 17.35 18.23 26.25
C GLN A 33 17.40 16.84 26.89
N ALA A 34 18.32 16.60 27.84
CA ALA A 34 18.32 15.37 28.64
C ALA A 34 16.99 15.16 29.38
N GLN A 35 16.46 16.24 29.98
CA GLN A 35 15.17 16.20 30.67
C GLN A 35 14.02 15.76 29.72
N GLN A 36 13.94 16.34 28.52
CA GLN A 36 12.92 15.99 27.52
C GLN A 36 13.13 14.58 26.94
N ARG A 37 14.37 14.25 26.53
CA ARG A 37 14.74 12.98 25.88
C ARG A 37 14.43 11.75 26.75
N TYR A 38 14.62 11.87 28.06
CA TYR A 38 14.41 10.78 29.01
C TYR A 38 13.13 10.91 29.86
N GLY A 39 12.24 11.86 29.53
CA GLY A 39 10.97 12.04 30.23
C GLY A 39 11.12 12.38 31.72
N ILE A 40 12.15 13.12 32.10
CA ILE A 40 12.43 13.46 33.50
C ILE A 40 11.50 14.60 33.94
N GLN A 41 10.58 14.33 34.86
CA GLN A 41 9.47 15.24 35.13
C GLN A 41 9.86 16.49 35.94
N GLY A 42 10.88 16.41 36.81
CA GLY A 42 11.33 17.54 37.63
C GLY A 42 12.27 18.49 36.89
N ARG A 43 11.89 19.78 36.78
CA ARG A 43 12.62 20.85 36.06
C ARG A 43 14.07 21.08 36.51
N SER A 44 14.42 20.70 37.73
CA SER A 44 15.76 20.84 38.31
C SER A 44 16.46 19.49 38.54
N THR A 45 15.84 18.35 38.22
CA THR A 45 16.36 17.02 38.58
C THR A 45 17.74 16.74 37.98
N VAL A 46 17.94 17.07 36.70
CA VAL A 46 19.24 16.89 36.02
C VAL A 46 20.30 17.83 36.61
N LEU A 47 19.93 19.05 37.00
CA LEU A 47 20.83 20.00 37.69
C LEU A 47 21.24 19.50 39.09
N VAL A 48 20.34 18.84 39.81
CA VAL A 48 20.66 18.20 41.10
C VAL A 48 21.62 17.01 40.91
N TRP A 49 21.48 16.25 39.82
CA TRP A 49 22.43 15.18 39.49
C TRP A 49 23.81 15.72 39.10
N LEU A 50 23.87 16.79 38.29
CA LEU A 50 25.13 17.47 37.92
C LEU A 50 25.89 17.96 39.15
N ARG A 51 25.23 18.58 40.14
CA ARG A 51 25.88 19.02 41.39
C ARG A 51 26.31 17.87 42.33
N LYS A 52 25.79 16.66 42.15
CA LYS A 52 26.01 15.52 43.05
C LYS A 52 26.95 14.45 42.47
N TYR A 53 26.99 14.31 41.16
CA TYR A 53 27.74 13.28 40.45
C TYR A 53 28.62 13.83 39.32
N GLY A 54 28.51 15.13 39.00
CA GLY A 54 29.38 15.81 38.05
C GLY A 54 30.73 16.17 38.64
N ARG A 55 31.66 16.54 37.77
CA ARG A 55 33.06 16.87 38.09
C ARG A 55 33.35 18.37 38.15
N LEU A 56 32.38 19.19 37.74
CA LEU A 56 32.44 20.65 37.81
C LEU A 56 32.11 21.13 39.24
N ASP A 57 32.85 22.11 39.76
CA ASP A 57 32.65 22.65 41.11
C ASP A 57 31.59 23.78 41.13
N TRP A 58 30.61 23.69 42.04
CA TRP A 58 29.41 24.56 42.07
C TRP A 58 29.12 25.22 43.44
N ARG A 59 30.15 25.50 44.27
CA ARG A 59 30.00 26.12 45.60
C ARG A 59 29.94 27.67 45.53
N PRO A 60 29.10 28.36 46.34
CA PRO A 60 29.06 29.83 46.38
C PRO A 60 29.67 30.49 47.66
N GLY A 61 30.50 31.54 47.47
CA GLY A 61 31.00 32.51 48.48
C GLY A 61 32.53 32.46 48.75
N LEU A 62 33.27 33.50 49.21
CA LEU A 62 33.14 34.97 49.45
C LEU A 62 34.56 35.48 49.96
N PRO A 63 34.90 36.77 50.30
CA PRO A 63 34.35 38.12 50.03
C PRO A 63 35.39 39.23 49.63
N ASP A 64 34.89 40.46 49.37
CA ASP A 64 35.45 41.85 49.44
C ASP A 64 36.96 42.16 49.73
N LEU A 65 37.64 42.79 48.75
CA LEU A 65 38.67 43.86 48.82
C LEU A 65 39.01 44.24 47.35
N VAL A 66 38.71 45.40 46.78
CA VAL A 66 38.72 46.78 47.29
C VAL A 66 37.49 47.58 46.81
N LYS A 67 36.85 48.32 47.71
CA LYS A 67 35.84 49.33 47.35
C LYS A 67 36.48 50.60 46.80
N ARG A 68 36.16 50.97 45.56
CA ARG A 68 36.05 52.38 45.15
C ARG A 68 34.66 52.66 44.54
N LYS A 69 33.78 53.17 45.41
CA LYS A 69 32.66 54.08 45.07
C LYS A 69 33.21 55.25 44.23
N LEU A 70 32.55 55.87 43.24
CA LEU A 70 31.16 56.00 42.73
C LEU A 70 31.25 56.44 41.23
N PRO A 71 30.14 56.80 40.55
CA PRO A 71 28.83 56.16 40.38
C PRO A 71 28.73 55.58 38.93
N VAL A 72 27.60 55.11 38.39
CA VAL A 72 26.52 55.87 37.71
C VAL A 72 25.45 54.83 37.33
N ALA A 73 24.21 55.27 37.11
CA ALA A 73 23.13 54.42 36.59
C ALA A 73 23.54 53.65 35.31
N GLN A 74 22.85 52.55 35.01
CA GLN A 74 22.81 52.04 33.64
C GLN A 74 21.92 52.95 32.78
N THR A 75 22.37 54.19 32.57
CA THR A 75 22.29 54.74 31.21
C THR A 75 22.98 53.71 30.33
N THR A 76 22.22 53.09 29.43
CA THR A 76 22.79 52.63 28.17
C THR A 76 23.49 53.83 27.57
N ILE A 77 24.81 53.94 27.77
CA ILE A 77 25.63 54.85 26.96
C ILE A 77 25.36 54.35 25.54
N PRO A 78 24.71 55.14 24.67
CA PRO A 78 24.59 54.73 23.29
C PRO A 78 26.02 54.53 22.81
N LEU A 79 26.35 53.31 22.37
CA LEU A 79 27.63 53.01 21.73
C LEU A 79 27.96 54.18 20.81
N THR A 80 29.16 54.75 20.92
CA THR A 80 29.52 55.84 20.02
C THR A 80 29.28 55.36 18.58
N PRO A 81 28.82 56.22 17.65
CA PRO A 81 28.43 55.76 16.32
C PRO A 81 29.50 54.85 15.68
N GLU A 82 30.77 55.19 15.88
CA GLU A 82 31.97 54.41 15.53
C GLU A 82 32.03 53.01 16.16
N GLN A 83 31.82 52.87 17.48
CA GLN A 83 31.80 51.57 18.16
C GLN A 83 30.63 50.70 17.69
N ARG A 84 29.46 51.30 17.42
CA ARG A 84 28.32 50.55 16.90
C ARG A 84 28.50 50.14 15.44
N ILE A 85 29.13 50.99 14.62
CA ILE A 85 29.51 50.67 13.24
C ILE A 85 30.45 49.46 13.27
N ARG A 86 31.53 49.50 14.06
CA ARG A 86 32.52 48.41 14.12
C ARG A 86 31.93 47.07 14.56
N GLU A 87 31.03 47.07 15.56
CA GLU A 87 30.32 45.86 15.99
C GLU A 87 29.39 45.30 14.89
N LEU A 88 28.73 46.17 14.13
CA LEU A 88 27.86 45.78 13.01
C LEU A 88 28.66 45.30 11.80
N GLU A 89 29.85 45.88 11.55
CA GLU A 89 30.80 45.42 10.52
C GLU A 89 31.30 44.01 10.82
N GLU A 90 31.74 43.73 12.05
CA GLU A 90 32.17 42.39 12.49
C GLU A 90 31.02 41.36 12.40
N GLN A 91 29.79 41.75 12.78
CA GLN A 91 28.61 40.89 12.63
C GLN A 91 28.24 40.62 11.16
N LEU A 92 28.45 41.61 10.27
CA LEU A 92 28.20 41.49 8.85
C LEU A 92 29.27 40.63 8.16
N GLU A 93 30.53 40.78 8.53
CA GLU A 93 31.63 39.94 8.05
C GLU A 93 31.40 38.47 8.44
N LEU A 94 31.09 38.19 9.72
CA LEU A 94 30.78 36.84 10.18
C LEU A 94 29.52 36.26 9.50
N ALA A 95 28.55 37.09 9.11
CA ALA A 95 27.38 36.67 8.35
C ALA A 95 27.72 36.33 6.89
N ASN A 96 28.61 37.11 6.25
CA ASN A 96 29.09 36.86 4.90
C ASN A 96 29.93 35.58 4.84
N GLN A 97 30.89 35.40 5.75
CA GLN A 97 31.70 34.17 5.85
C GLN A 97 30.82 32.91 5.98
N LYS A 98 29.72 32.99 6.76
CA LYS A 98 28.74 31.91 6.87
C LYS A 98 27.98 31.68 5.56
N ALA A 99 27.60 32.74 4.85
CA ALA A 99 26.92 32.64 3.56
C ALA A 99 27.82 31.96 2.51
N GLU A 100 29.07 32.43 2.37
CA GLU A 100 30.08 31.85 1.46
C GLU A 100 30.35 30.38 1.76
N PHE A 101 30.43 30.00 3.04
CA PHE A 101 30.56 28.60 3.45
C PHE A 101 29.36 27.76 3.01
N PHE A 102 28.12 28.23 3.24
CA PHE A 102 26.92 27.49 2.83
C PHE A 102 26.77 27.43 1.30
N GLU A 103 27.13 28.48 0.56
CA GLU A 103 27.17 28.45 -0.91
C GLU A 103 28.21 27.44 -1.42
N SER A 104 29.39 27.39 -0.80
CA SER A 104 30.43 26.41 -1.11
C SER A 104 29.95 24.98 -0.87
N VAL A 105 29.28 24.70 0.25
CA VAL A 105 28.67 23.39 0.54
C VAL A 105 27.59 23.05 -0.51
N ILE A 106 26.74 24.00 -0.91
CA ILE A 106 25.73 23.79 -1.96
C ILE A 106 26.40 23.48 -3.31
N ASN A 107 27.50 24.15 -3.65
CA ASN A 107 28.25 23.92 -4.88
C ASN A 107 28.92 22.54 -4.90
N VAL A 108 29.55 22.10 -3.79
CA VAL A 108 30.08 20.74 -3.63
C VAL A 108 28.96 19.69 -3.77
N LEU A 109 27.83 19.88 -3.09
CA LEU A 109 26.67 18.99 -3.21
C LEU A 109 26.13 18.90 -4.64
N LYS A 110 26.14 20.01 -5.39
CA LYS A 110 25.70 20.07 -6.78
C LYS A 110 26.68 19.42 -7.74
N ASN A 111 27.98 19.66 -7.58
CA ASN A 111 29.02 19.22 -8.52
C ASN A 111 29.40 17.74 -8.29
N ASP A 112 29.65 17.35 -7.04
CA ASP A 112 30.23 16.05 -6.70
C ASP A 112 29.16 14.99 -6.47
N TYR A 113 27.97 15.41 -6.01
CA TYR A 113 26.85 14.51 -5.70
C TYR A 113 25.61 14.72 -6.60
N GLY A 114 25.62 15.70 -7.51
CA GLY A 114 24.48 16.02 -8.38
C GLY A 114 23.25 16.60 -7.66
N VAL A 115 23.36 16.93 -6.36
CA VAL A 115 22.25 17.38 -5.51
C VAL A 115 22.06 18.89 -5.63
N SER A 116 21.19 19.31 -6.55
CA SER A 116 20.76 20.71 -6.65
C SER A 116 19.62 21.03 -5.68
N VAL A 117 19.68 22.21 -5.04
CA VAL A 117 18.57 22.80 -4.26
C VAL A 117 17.44 23.21 -5.21
N GLY A 118 16.67 22.22 -5.66
CA GLY A 118 15.60 22.44 -6.63
C GLY A 118 14.43 23.27 -6.07
N LYS A 119 13.65 23.85 -6.98
CA LYS A 119 12.46 24.69 -6.70
C LYS A 119 11.47 24.09 -5.67
N LYS A 120 11.47 22.76 -5.49
CA LYS A 120 10.69 22.03 -4.47
C LYS A 120 11.14 22.34 -3.04
N ALA A 121 12.44 22.35 -2.76
CA ALA A 121 13.01 22.60 -1.44
C ALA A 121 12.81 24.07 -1.03
N ALA A 122 13.10 24.99 -1.95
CA ALA A 122 12.81 26.41 -1.78
C ALA A 122 11.32 26.66 -1.47
N ARG A 123 10.40 26.00 -2.18
CA ARG A 123 8.95 26.09 -1.90
C ARG A 123 8.63 25.64 -0.47
N GLN A 124 9.24 24.56 0.01
CA GLN A 124 9.04 24.09 1.38
C GLN A 124 9.52 25.11 2.41
N VAL A 125 10.75 25.64 2.29
CA VAL A 125 11.31 26.64 3.23
C VAL A 125 10.41 27.88 3.35
N LEU A 126 9.98 28.45 2.23
CA LEU A 126 9.15 29.67 2.22
C LEU A 126 7.68 29.41 2.59
N THR A 127 7.11 28.25 2.25
CA THR A 127 5.71 27.93 2.60
C THR A 127 5.58 27.49 4.06
N GLN A 128 6.60 26.84 4.62
CA GLN A 128 6.64 26.40 6.02
C GLN A 128 7.11 27.51 6.99
N SER A 129 7.27 28.74 6.51
CA SER A 129 7.68 29.91 7.31
C SER A 129 8.99 29.72 8.08
N GLN A 130 9.90 28.87 7.59
CA GLN A 130 11.20 28.62 8.26
C GLN A 130 12.15 29.81 8.18
N ALA A 131 11.89 30.76 7.27
CA ALA A 131 12.61 32.02 7.13
C ALA A 131 11.64 33.22 7.05
N PRO A 132 10.96 33.59 8.16
CA PRO A 132 9.83 34.55 8.13
C PRO A 132 10.24 35.98 7.77
N LYS A 133 11.54 36.31 7.85
CA LYS A 133 12.10 37.63 7.49
C LYS A 133 12.48 37.75 6.01
N ILE A 134 12.41 36.67 5.22
CA ILE A 134 12.81 36.67 3.81
C ILE A 134 11.58 36.79 2.92
N THR A 135 11.50 37.86 2.14
CA THR A 135 10.43 38.04 1.14
C THR A 135 10.64 37.09 -0.05
N VAL A 136 9.56 36.72 -0.74
CA VAL A 136 9.62 35.92 -1.97
C VAL A 136 10.59 36.54 -2.99
N THR A 137 10.63 37.88 -3.11
CA THR A 137 11.57 38.58 -4.00
C THR A 137 13.02 38.32 -3.63
N ARG A 138 13.40 38.46 -2.35
CA ARG A 138 14.78 38.20 -1.89
C ARG A 138 15.18 36.74 -2.06
N ALA A 139 14.29 35.80 -1.71
CA ALA A 139 14.56 34.38 -1.91
C ALA A 139 14.69 34.01 -3.40
N CYS A 140 13.90 34.63 -4.29
CA CYS A 140 14.04 34.48 -5.72
C CYS A 140 15.40 35.01 -6.24
N GLN A 141 15.90 36.13 -5.70
CA GLN A 141 17.24 36.65 -6.00
C GLN A 141 18.32 35.66 -5.56
N PHE A 142 18.31 35.20 -4.30
CA PHE A 142 19.29 34.24 -3.77
C PHE A 142 19.30 32.89 -4.52
N LEU A 143 18.18 32.48 -5.12
CA LEU A 143 18.05 31.22 -5.86
C LEU A 143 18.24 31.37 -7.38
N GLY A 144 18.59 32.57 -7.88
CA GLY A 144 18.75 32.82 -9.31
C GLY A 144 17.47 32.55 -10.12
N HIS A 145 16.30 32.92 -9.60
CA HIS A 145 15.00 32.65 -10.23
C HIS A 145 14.15 33.92 -10.35
N SER A 146 13.37 34.05 -11.43
CA SER A 146 12.41 35.16 -11.52
C SER A 146 11.20 34.92 -10.62
N ARG A 147 10.67 36.01 -10.04
CA ARG A 147 9.44 35.99 -9.22
C ARG A 147 8.24 35.42 -9.99
N GLN A 148 8.19 35.64 -11.32
CA GLN A 148 7.18 35.04 -12.19
C GLN A 148 7.34 33.51 -12.30
N ALA A 149 8.55 33.02 -12.54
CA ALA A 149 8.84 31.58 -12.62
C ALA A 149 8.50 30.85 -11.31
N TRP A 150 8.71 31.53 -10.17
CA TRP A 150 8.30 31.06 -8.84
C TRP A 150 6.78 30.86 -8.72
N TYR A 151 5.98 31.90 -8.97
CA TYR A 151 4.51 31.76 -8.86
C TYR A 151 3.97 30.75 -9.88
N GLN A 152 4.45 30.75 -11.12
CA GLN A 152 4.06 29.74 -12.11
C GLN A 152 4.42 28.32 -11.65
N TYR A 153 5.58 28.12 -11.01
CA TYR A 153 5.96 26.83 -10.43
C TYR A 153 5.01 26.42 -9.30
N ASN A 154 4.70 27.33 -8.38
CA ASN A 154 3.77 27.06 -7.28
C ASN A 154 2.35 26.75 -7.79
N THR A 155 1.81 27.51 -8.74
CA THR A 155 0.51 27.24 -9.37
C THR A 155 0.48 25.86 -10.05
N ARG A 156 1.53 25.49 -10.79
CA ARG A 156 1.66 24.13 -11.38
C ARG A 156 1.78 23.04 -10.32
N CYS A 157 2.34 23.33 -9.16
CA CYS A 157 2.43 22.38 -8.05
C CYS A 157 1.09 22.23 -7.32
N ASN A 158 0.36 23.32 -7.04
CA ASN A 158 -0.97 23.30 -6.44
C ASN A 158 -1.94 22.47 -7.30
N LYS A 159 -2.09 22.82 -8.60
CA LYS A 159 -2.92 22.07 -9.55
C LYS A 159 -2.55 20.58 -9.63
N ARG A 160 -1.26 20.24 -9.52
CA ARG A 160 -0.80 18.84 -9.48
C ARG A 160 -1.19 18.14 -8.18
N GLN A 161 -1.11 18.83 -7.04
CA GLN A 161 -1.51 18.28 -5.74
C GLN A 161 -3.04 18.05 -5.68
N GLU A 162 -3.83 18.99 -6.22
CA GLU A 162 -5.28 18.86 -6.39
C GLU A 162 -5.63 17.63 -7.25
N HIS A 163 -5.06 17.53 -8.46
CA HIS A 163 -5.23 16.37 -9.33
C HIS A 163 -4.77 15.06 -8.69
N HIS A 164 -3.63 15.06 -7.98
CA HIS A 164 -3.16 13.88 -7.24
C HIS A 164 -4.14 13.47 -6.14
N ALA A 165 -4.75 14.41 -5.42
CA ALA A 165 -5.75 14.13 -4.40
C ALA A 165 -7.01 13.49 -4.99
N GLN A 166 -7.49 13.97 -6.14
CA GLN A 166 -8.63 13.38 -6.86
C GLN A 166 -8.33 11.96 -7.35
N VAL A 167 -7.13 11.70 -7.90
CA VAL A 167 -6.69 10.36 -8.31
C VAL A 167 -6.58 9.42 -7.10
N LEU A 168 -6.07 9.91 -5.96
CA LEU A 168 -5.97 9.13 -4.72
C LEU A 168 -7.35 8.77 -4.14
N ASP A 169 -8.31 9.71 -4.17
CA ASP A 169 -9.70 9.46 -3.80
C ASP A 169 -10.36 8.39 -4.69
N PHE A 170 -10.20 8.49 -6.02
CA PHE A 170 -10.68 7.46 -6.94
C PHE A 170 -10.09 6.07 -6.61
N VAL A 171 -8.78 6.01 -6.35
CA VAL A 171 -8.09 4.77 -5.98
C VAL A 171 -8.60 4.23 -4.63
N ALA A 172 -8.87 5.09 -3.66
CA ALA A 172 -9.46 4.72 -2.37
C ALA A 172 -10.86 4.11 -2.56
N ARG A 173 -11.78 4.83 -3.23
CA ARG A 173 -13.14 4.36 -3.53
C ARG A 173 -13.14 3.03 -4.29
N THR A 174 -12.26 2.88 -5.29
CA THR A 174 -12.12 1.63 -6.05
C THR A 174 -11.65 0.47 -5.15
N ARG A 175 -10.73 0.75 -4.21
CA ARG A 175 -10.21 -0.26 -3.28
C ARG A 175 -11.13 -0.59 -2.11
N CYS A 176 -12.11 0.25 -1.79
CA CYS A 176 -13.20 -0.16 -0.90
C CYS A 176 -13.95 -1.38 -1.45
N ARG A 177 -14.11 -1.48 -2.79
CA ARG A 177 -14.74 -2.64 -3.46
C ARG A 177 -13.74 -3.71 -3.90
N GLN A 178 -12.54 -3.34 -4.33
CA GLN A 178 -11.51 -4.26 -4.79
C GLN A 178 -10.17 -4.04 -4.05
N PRO A 179 -10.04 -4.48 -2.78
CA PRO A 179 -8.97 -4.05 -1.86
C PRO A 179 -7.53 -4.14 -2.38
N ARG A 180 -7.20 -5.17 -3.17
CA ARG A 180 -5.85 -5.35 -3.73
C ARG A 180 -5.77 -5.24 -5.24
N ILE A 181 -6.69 -4.52 -5.87
CA ILE A 181 -6.61 -4.27 -7.30
C ILE A 181 -5.28 -3.57 -7.67
N GLY A 182 -4.57 -4.17 -8.62
CA GLY A 182 -3.24 -3.72 -9.03
C GLY A 182 -3.25 -2.45 -9.89
N THR A 183 -2.18 -1.66 -9.80
CA THR A 183 -2.03 -0.33 -10.43
C THR A 183 -2.33 -0.30 -11.93
N ARG A 184 -1.98 -1.35 -12.71
CA ARG A 184 -2.30 -1.41 -14.14
C ARG A 184 -3.81 -1.44 -14.42
N LYS A 185 -4.59 -2.10 -13.56
CA LYS A 185 -6.06 -2.14 -13.64
C LYS A 185 -6.67 -0.81 -13.20
N LEU A 186 -6.15 -0.20 -12.12
CA LEU A 186 -6.55 1.14 -11.69
C LEU A 186 -6.33 2.19 -12.79
N HIS A 187 -5.17 2.17 -13.47
CA HIS A 187 -4.88 3.03 -14.61
C HIS A 187 -5.90 2.86 -15.76
N TYR A 188 -6.27 1.61 -16.08
CA TYR A 188 -7.33 1.35 -17.06
C TYR A 188 -8.68 1.94 -16.60
N MET A 189 -9.09 1.68 -15.36
CA MET A 189 -10.37 2.16 -14.82
C MET A 189 -10.44 3.70 -14.71
N LEU A 190 -9.31 4.37 -14.42
CA LEU A 190 -9.17 5.83 -14.45
C LEU A 190 -9.40 6.36 -15.88
N ASN A 191 -8.69 5.81 -16.87
CA ASN A 191 -8.79 6.30 -18.26
C ASN A 191 -10.15 5.99 -18.92
N MET A 192 -10.90 5.01 -18.38
CA MET A 192 -12.29 4.70 -18.75
C MET A 192 -13.34 5.59 -18.08
N GLN A 193 -12.97 6.46 -17.13
CA GLN A 193 -13.92 7.45 -16.60
C GLN A 193 -14.38 8.41 -17.71
N ALA A 194 -15.62 8.89 -17.62
CA ALA A 194 -16.13 9.94 -18.50
C ALA A 194 -15.35 11.25 -18.29
N ASP A 195 -15.03 11.57 -17.04
CA ASP A 195 -14.16 12.68 -16.67
C ASP A 195 -12.70 12.41 -17.07
N LYS A 196 -12.25 13.10 -18.12
CA LYS A 196 -10.86 13.03 -18.63
C LYS A 196 -9.88 13.90 -17.84
N THR A 197 -10.32 14.69 -16.86
CA THR A 197 -9.41 15.50 -16.03
C THR A 197 -8.56 14.64 -15.08
N LEU A 198 -9.02 13.41 -14.76
CA LEU A 198 -8.32 12.43 -13.92
C LEU A 198 -7.27 11.59 -14.68
N ASN A 199 -7.03 11.88 -15.97
CA ASN A 199 -6.10 11.13 -16.80
C ASN A 199 -4.66 11.24 -16.28
N ILE A 200 -4.06 10.11 -15.94
CA ILE A 200 -2.71 10.02 -15.38
C ILE A 200 -1.91 8.93 -16.07
N GLY A 201 -0.73 9.27 -16.60
CA GLY A 201 0.13 8.28 -17.26
C GLY A 201 0.60 7.19 -16.30
N ARG A 202 0.61 5.93 -16.78
CA ARG A 202 0.96 4.70 -16.05
C ARG A 202 2.06 4.87 -15.00
N ASP A 203 3.23 5.35 -15.42
CA ASP A 203 4.41 5.42 -14.55
C ASP A 203 4.30 6.54 -13.50
N ARG A 204 3.58 7.62 -13.82
CA ARG A 204 3.23 8.65 -12.84
C ARG A 204 2.24 8.12 -11.80
N LEU A 205 1.30 7.25 -12.17
CA LEU A 205 0.42 6.59 -11.21
C LEU A 205 1.20 5.61 -10.31
N PHE A 206 2.15 4.84 -10.86
CA PHE A 206 3.03 3.99 -10.05
C PHE A 206 3.85 4.83 -9.05
N ASN A 207 4.45 5.93 -9.49
CA ASN A 207 5.21 6.81 -8.61
C ASN A 207 4.32 7.46 -7.53
N LEU A 208 3.14 7.97 -7.91
CA LEU A 208 2.18 8.54 -6.96
C LEU A 208 1.73 7.52 -5.90
N LEU A 209 1.36 6.31 -6.31
CA LEU A 209 1.00 5.26 -5.34
C LEU A 209 2.22 4.79 -4.53
N GLY A 210 3.44 4.86 -5.07
CA GLY A 210 4.68 4.61 -4.34
C GLY A 210 4.94 5.65 -3.23
N GLU A 211 4.86 6.94 -3.57
CA GLU A 211 5.01 8.07 -2.65
C GLU A 211 4.06 7.96 -1.44
N TYR A 212 2.80 7.53 -1.68
CA TYR A 212 1.79 7.35 -0.63
C TYR A 212 1.77 5.95 -0.01
N ARG A 213 2.72 5.07 -0.35
CA ARG A 213 2.82 3.66 0.13
C ARG A 213 1.57 2.81 -0.16
N LEU A 214 0.88 3.11 -1.26
CA LEU A 214 -0.34 2.47 -1.76
C LEU A 214 -0.08 1.39 -2.84
N LEU A 215 1.16 0.96 -3.04
CA LEU A 215 1.45 -0.18 -3.92
C LEU A 215 1.06 -1.49 -3.24
N VAL A 216 0.45 -2.41 -4.00
CA VAL A 216 0.01 -3.72 -3.48
C VAL A 216 1.24 -4.64 -3.32
N PRO A 217 1.55 -5.15 -2.12
CA PRO A 217 2.68 -6.04 -1.92
C PRO A 217 2.38 -7.44 -2.48
N VAL A 218 3.36 -8.03 -3.17
CA VAL A 218 3.29 -9.42 -3.65
C VAL A 218 3.60 -10.36 -2.49
N LYS A 219 2.63 -11.18 -2.07
CA LYS A 219 2.89 -12.32 -1.20
C LYS A 219 3.30 -13.52 -2.03
N ARG A 220 4.49 -14.08 -1.77
CA ARG A 220 4.90 -15.39 -2.29
C ARG A 220 4.36 -16.48 -1.35
N ALA A 221 3.82 -17.55 -1.93
CA ALA A 221 3.42 -18.75 -1.20
C ALA A 221 4.36 -19.90 -1.59
N TYR A 222 4.73 -20.74 -0.62
CA TYR A 222 5.76 -21.77 -0.76
C TYR A 222 5.25 -23.19 -0.50
N HIS A 223 3.93 -23.38 -0.30
CA HIS A 223 3.38 -24.66 0.12
C HIS A 223 2.73 -25.41 -1.05
N LYS A 224 3.16 -26.65 -1.30
CA LYS A 224 2.43 -27.61 -2.13
C LYS A 224 1.41 -28.35 -1.27
N THR A 225 0.14 -28.37 -1.66
CA THR A 225 -0.89 -29.23 -1.07
C THR A 225 -1.63 -29.97 -2.17
N THR A 226 -1.53 -31.30 -2.17
CA THR A 226 -2.61 -32.30 -2.35
C THR A 226 -1.95 -33.66 -2.52
N ASN A 227 -2.50 -34.70 -1.89
CA ASN A 227 -2.08 -36.09 -2.12
C ASN A 227 -2.93 -36.68 -3.25
N SER A 228 -2.31 -36.96 -4.41
CA SER A 228 -2.97 -37.45 -5.62
C SER A 228 -3.10 -38.98 -5.71
N HIS A 229 -2.71 -39.73 -4.68
CA HIS A 229 -2.75 -41.20 -4.67
C HIS A 229 -4.06 -41.75 -4.09
N HIS A 230 -5.05 -42.00 -4.95
CA HIS A 230 -6.28 -42.71 -4.58
C HIS A 230 -6.74 -43.68 -5.67
N ARG A 231 -7.55 -44.69 -5.30
CA ARG A 231 -7.95 -45.81 -6.19
C ARG A 231 -9.12 -45.53 -7.15
N PHE A 232 -9.72 -44.35 -7.13
CA PHE A 232 -10.92 -44.05 -7.93
C PHE A 232 -10.65 -43.96 -9.44
N TYR A 233 -11.72 -44.16 -10.23
CA TYR A 233 -11.71 -44.03 -11.69
C TYR A 233 -11.32 -42.62 -12.13
N ARG A 234 -10.55 -42.52 -13.21
CA ARG A 234 -9.89 -41.28 -13.66
C ARG A 234 -10.23 -41.02 -15.13
N HIS A 235 -10.77 -39.84 -15.41
CA HIS A 235 -11.02 -39.37 -16.78
C HIS A 235 -9.75 -38.84 -17.44
N PRO A 236 -9.65 -38.86 -18.78
CA PRO A 236 -8.51 -38.30 -19.50
C PRO A 236 -8.43 -36.78 -19.38
N ASN A 237 -7.22 -36.25 -19.58
CA ASN A 237 -6.97 -34.80 -19.60
C ASN A 237 -7.16 -34.23 -21.02
N LEU A 238 -8.38 -33.79 -21.32
CA LEU A 238 -8.78 -33.23 -22.61
C LEU A 238 -8.24 -31.81 -22.85
N LEU A 239 -7.61 -31.18 -21.85
CA LEU A 239 -7.03 -29.83 -22.01
C LEU A 239 -5.54 -29.90 -22.41
N LYS A 240 -4.93 -31.08 -22.30
CA LYS A 240 -3.52 -31.33 -22.65
C LYS A 240 -3.31 -31.27 -24.17
N PRO A 241 -2.15 -30.78 -24.67
CA PRO A 241 -1.79 -30.90 -26.08
C PRO A 241 -1.83 -32.35 -26.57
N GLY A 242 -2.57 -32.59 -27.66
CA GLY A 242 -2.81 -33.90 -28.25
C GLY A 242 -3.95 -33.87 -29.28
N PRO A 243 -4.25 -34.99 -29.95
CA PRO A 243 -5.30 -35.06 -30.97
C PRO A 243 -6.71 -34.83 -30.40
N GLU A 244 -6.93 -35.12 -29.12
CA GLU A 244 -8.20 -34.94 -28.40
C GLU A 244 -8.28 -33.59 -27.66
N GLN A 245 -7.38 -32.64 -27.94
CA GLN A 245 -7.31 -31.38 -27.19
C GLN A 245 -8.53 -30.49 -27.43
N VAL A 246 -9.31 -30.25 -26.37
CA VAL A 246 -10.41 -29.29 -26.34
C VAL A 246 -9.90 -27.92 -25.92
N THR A 247 -9.96 -26.96 -26.84
CA THR A 247 -9.63 -25.55 -26.59
C THR A 247 -10.90 -24.73 -26.37
N ALA A 248 -10.93 -23.92 -25.30
CA ALA A 248 -12.06 -23.03 -25.00
C ALA A 248 -12.02 -21.76 -25.87
N LEU A 249 -12.61 -21.82 -27.06
CA LEU A 249 -12.71 -20.70 -28.00
C LEU A 249 -13.92 -19.81 -27.66
N GLU A 250 -15.03 -20.43 -27.27
CA GLU A 250 -16.28 -19.78 -26.85
C GLU A 250 -16.62 -20.07 -25.38
N PRO A 251 -17.47 -19.25 -24.74
CA PRO A 251 -18.06 -19.58 -23.45
C PRO A 251 -18.86 -20.89 -23.49
N GLU A 252 -18.90 -21.59 -22.37
CA GLU A 252 -19.64 -22.84 -22.13
C GLU A 252 -19.19 -24.05 -22.97
N GLN A 253 -18.00 -23.98 -23.58
CA GLN A 253 -17.29 -25.14 -24.15
C GLN A 253 -16.44 -25.88 -23.12
N VAL A 254 -15.77 -25.16 -22.22
CA VAL A 254 -14.95 -25.74 -21.14
C VAL A 254 -15.19 -24.99 -19.84
N TRP A 255 -15.64 -25.71 -18.83
CA TRP A 255 -15.69 -25.25 -17.44
C TRP A 255 -14.59 -25.92 -16.64
N VAL A 256 -14.00 -25.18 -15.72
CA VAL A 256 -12.93 -25.63 -14.83
C VAL A 256 -13.39 -25.49 -13.39
N ALA A 257 -13.29 -26.58 -12.62
CA ALA A 257 -13.69 -26.64 -11.22
C ALA A 257 -12.50 -26.82 -10.27
N ASP A 258 -12.61 -26.22 -9.08
CA ASP A 258 -11.67 -26.40 -7.98
C ASP A 258 -12.36 -26.16 -6.62
N ILE A 259 -11.85 -26.78 -5.56
CA ILE A 259 -12.33 -26.64 -4.18
C ILE A 259 -11.24 -26.00 -3.34
N THR A 260 -11.59 -24.95 -2.59
CA THR A 260 -10.60 -24.20 -1.83
C THR A 260 -11.04 -23.93 -0.39
N TYR A 261 -10.12 -24.16 0.55
CA TYR A 261 -10.32 -23.95 1.98
C TYR A 261 -10.52 -22.45 2.29
N LEU A 262 -11.57 -22.12 3.04
CA LEU A 262 -11.92 -20.77 3.47
C LEU A 262 -11.89 -20.70 5.01
N PRO A 263 -10.83 -20.16 5.63
CA PRO A 263 -10.71 -20.12 7.09
C PRO A 263 -11.71 -19.13 7.70
N LEU A 264 -12.51 -19.62 8.65
CA LEU A 264 -13.43 -18.83 9.46
C LEU A 264 -12.79 -18.48 10.82
N ARG A 265 -13.53 -17.79 11.69
CA ARG A 265 -13.20 -17.69 13.11
C ARG A 265 -13.66 -18.93 13.90
N SER A 266 -14.78 -19.53 13.49
CA SER A 266 -15.37 -20.72 14.11
C SER A 266 -14.82 -22.07 13.60
N GLY A 267 -13.96 -22.07 12.57
CA GLY A 267 -13.49 -23.29 11.93
C GLY A 267 -13.01 -23.05 10.49
N THR A 268 -13.30 -23.99 9.58
CA THR A 268 -12.98 -23.87 8.15
C THR A 268 -14.20 -24.23 7.31
N ALA A 269 -14.53 -23.38 6.34
CA ALA A 269 -15.51 -23.67 5.29
C ALA A 269 -14.80 -24.04 3.98
N TYR A 270 -15.57 -24.50 3.01
CA TYR A 270 -15.08 -24.99 1.72
C TYR A 270 -15.81 -24.28 0.60
N LEU A 271 -15.06 -23.58 -0.24
CA LEU A 271 -15.56 -22.88 -1.42
C LEU A 271 -15.31 -23.74 -2.66
N SER A 272 -16.37 -24.28 -3.24
CA SER A 272 -16.34 -24.92 -4.56
C SER A 272 -16.65 -23.88 -5.63
N LEU A 273 -15.83 -23.82 -6.68
CA LEU A 273 -16.01 -22.91 -7.83
C LEU A 273 -16.12 -23.70 -9.12
N VAL A 274 -16.91 -23.16 -10.05
CA VAL A 274 -16.96 -23.56 -11.46
C VAL A 274 -16.79 -22.31 -12.30
N THR A 275 -15.70 -22.27 -13.09
CA THR A 275 -15.29 -21.11 -13.89
C THR A 275 -15.26 -21.44 -15.36
N ASP A 276 -15.85 -20.59 -16.19
CA ASP A 276 -15.78 -20.67 -17.64
C ASP A 276 -14.36 -20.37 -18.15
N ALA A 277 -13.80 -21.24 -18.98
CA ALA A 277 -12.39 -21.15 -19.34
C ALA A 277 -12.08 -20.03 -20.34
N CYS A 278 -13.00 -19.74 -21.28
CA CYS A 278 -12.86 -18.67 -22.26
C CYS A 278 -13.03 -17.30 -21.59
N SER A 279 -14.21 -17.04 -21.05
CA SER A 279 -14.60 -15.75 -20.45
C SER A 279 -14.04 -15.49 -19.05
N ARG A 280 -13.45 -16.50 -18.38
CA ARG A 280 -12.98 -16.44 -16.98
C ARG A 280 -14.09 -16.16 -15.96
N LYS A 281 -15.35 -16.23 -16.36
CA LYS A 281 -16.51 -15.95 -15.50
C LYS A 281 -16.72 -17.08 -14.51
N ILE A 282 -16.92 -16.77 -13.23
CA ILE A 282 -17.37 -17.74 -12.24
C ILE A 282 -18.87 -17.96 -12.51
N VAL A 283 -19.21 -19.11 -13.10
CA VAL A 283 -20.58 -19.45 -13.50
C VAL A 283 -21.35 -20.11 -12.35
N GLY A 284 -20.66 -20.89 -11.51
CA GLY A 284 -21.21 -21.52 -10.31
C GLY A 284 -20.27 -21.43 -9.12
N TYR A 285 -20.82 -21.28 -7.92
CA TYR A 285 -20.07 -21.35 -6.66
C TYR A 285 -20.95 -21.83 -5.51
N HIS A 286 -20.32 -22.42 -4.49
CA HIS A 286 -20.99 -22.76 -3.23
C HIS A 286 -20.01 -22.73 -2.06
N VAL A 287 -20.48 -22.27 -0.89
CA VAL A 287 -19.73 -22.34 0.38
C VAL A 287 -20.41 -23.36 1.31
N GLY A 288 -19.76 -24.50 1.46
CA GLY A 288 -20.15 -25.60 2.36
C GLY A 288 -19.37 -25.58 3.67
N GLU A 289 -19.93 -26.23 4.69
CA GLU A 289 -19.29 -26.45 6.00
C GLU A 289 -18.29 -27.62 6.00
N ASN A 290 -18.37 -28.50 4.99
CA ASN A 290 -17.56 -29.69 4.89
C ASN A 290 -17.19 -30.01 3.42
N LEU A 291 -16.26 -30.95 3.24
CA LEU A 291 -15.73 -31.43 1.97
C LEU A 291 -16.61 -32.49 1.28
N GLN A 292 -17.86 -32.69 1.68
CA GLN A 292 -18.74 -33.69 1.08
C GLN A 292 -19.13 -33.32 -0.36
N THR A 293 -19.30 -34.33 -1.23
CA THR A 293 -19.62 -34.15 -2.65
C THR A 293 -20.87 -33.30 -2.87
N GLU A 294 -21.88 -33.42 -2.01
CA GLU A 294 -23.14 -32.69 -2.04
C GLU A 294 -22.92 -31.17 -2.10
N ASN A 295 -21.87 -30.65 -1.44
CA ASN A 295 -21.53 -29.23 -1.46
C ASN A 295 -20.88 -28.81 -2.79
N VAL A 296 -20.05 -29.67 -3.39
CA VAL A 296 -19.42 -29.44 -4.70
C VAL A 296 -20.48 -29.47 -5.81
N VAL A 297 -21.39 -30.45 -5.74
CA VAL A 297 -22.50 -30.60 -6.69
C VAL A 297 -23.46 -29.39 -6.66
N LYS A 298 -23.63 -28.70 -5.53
CA LYS A 298 -24.43 -27.46 -5.47
C LYS A 298 -23.81 -26.35 -6.35
N ALA A 299 -22.48 -26.22 -6.39
CA ALA A 299 -21.81 -25.25 -7.27
C ALA A 299 -21.99 -25.62 -8.74
N PHE A 300 -21.83 -26.90 -9.10
CA PHE A 300 -22.02 -27.38 -10.47
C PHE A 300 -23.48 -27.23 -10.94
N ARG A 301 -24.46 -27.64 -10.13
CA ARG A 301 -25.89 -27.41 -10.41
C ARG A 301 -26.24 -25.92 -10.55
N GLN A 302 -25.57 -25.03 -9.80
CA GLN A 302 -25.75 -23.58 -9.96
C GLN A 302 -25.24 -23.09 -11.32
N ALA A 303 -24.09 -23.59 -11.80
CA ALA A 303 -23.58 -23.29 -13.13
C ALA A 303 -24.55 -23.80 -14.22
N LEU A 304 -25.01 -25.06 -14.12
CA LEU A 304 -25.93 -25.67 -15.09
C LEU A 304 -27.26 -24.90 -15.23
N ARG A 305 -27.86 -24.46 -14.12
CA ARG A 305 -29.08 -23.63 -14.15
C ARG A 305 -28.90 -22.25 -14.81
N ARG A 306 -27.67 -21.77 -14.92
CA ARG A 306 -27.32 -20.49 -15.55
C ARG A 306 -26.79 -20.65 -16.97
N ARG A 307 -26.63 -21.89 -17.44
CA ARG A 307 -26.10 -22.22 -18.75
C ARG A 307 -27.05 -21.70 -19.83
N LYS A 308 -26.50 -21.11 -20.89
CA LYS A 308 -27.27 -20.57 -22.02
C LYS A 308 -27.26 -21.48 -23.25
N THR A 309 -26.24 -22.33 -23.38
CA THR A 309 -26.05 -23.27 -24.50
C THR A 309 -26.44 -24.70 -24.14
N THR A 310 -26.77 -25.48 -25.17
CA THR A 310 -26.98 -26.93 -25.11
C THR A 310 -25.88 -27.74 -25.79
N GLY A 311 -24.85 -27.08 -26.35
CA GLY A 311 -23.77 -27.74 -27.10
C GLY A 311 -22.84 -28.59 -26.23
N PRO A 312 -21.78 -29.18 -26.82
CA PRO A 312 -20.77 -29.94 -26.07
C PRO A 312 -20.11 -29.07 -24.99
N LEU A 313 -19.99 -29.62 -23.78
CA LEU A 313 -19.30 -28.99 -22.65
C LEU A 313 -18.34 -30.00 -22.03
N VAL A 314 -17.07 -29.61 -21.89
CA VAL A 314 -16.11 -30.30 -21.03
C VAL A 314 -16.12 -29.68 -19.64
N HIS A 315 -16.28 -30.51 -18.62
CA HIS A 315 -16.07 -30.11 -17.23
C HIS A 315 -14.73 -30.69 -16.73
N HIS A 316 -13.72 -29.83 -16.63
CA HIS A 316 -12.39 -30.19 -16.16
C HIS A 316 -12.24 -29.95 -14.65
N SER A 317 -11.61 -30.90 -13.94
CA SER A 317 -11.36 -30.82 -12.49
C SER A 317 -10.01 -31.44 -12.11
N ASP A 318 -9.58 -31.28 -10.86
CA ASP A 318 -8.47 -32.08 -10.34
C ASP A 318 -8.92 -33.53 -10.03
N ARG A 319 -7.99 -34.35 -9.55
CA ARG A 319 -8.28 -35.70 -9.05
C ARG A 319 -8.66 -35.66 -7.56
N GLY A 320 -9.60 -34.79 -7.19
CA GLY A 320 -10.20 -34.79 -5.87
C GLY A 320 -11.22 -35.93 -5.71
N LEU A 321 -11.26 -36.55 -4.53
CA LEU A 321 -12.20 -37.63 -4.19
C LEU A 321 -13.67 -37.27 -4.50
N GLN A 322 -14.02 -36.00 -4.30
CA GLN A 322 -15.34 -35.44 -4.55
C GLN A 322 -15.70 -35.52 -6.04
N TYR A 323 -14.77 -35.16 -6.93
CA TYR A 323 -14.98 -35.17 -8.38
C TYR A 323 -15.04 -36.59 -8.94
N CYS A 324 -14.28 -37.53 -8.38
CA CYS A 324 -14.32 -38.95 -8.73
C CYS A 324 -15.52 -39.72 -8.16
N SER A 325 -16.35 -39.10 -7.31
CA SER A 325 -17.46 -39.80 -6.66
C SER A 325 -18.66 -40.02 -7.59
N VAL A 326 -19.39 -41.14 -7.37
CA VAL A 326 -20.57 -41.54 -8.17
C VAL A 326 -21.60 -40.43 -8.26
N LEU A 327 -21.86 -39.72 -7.15
CA LEU A 327 -22.81 -38.60 -7.16
C LEU A 327 -22.37 -37.46 -8.10
N TYR A 328 -21.07 -37.12 -8.16
CA TYR A 328 -20.56 -36.08 -9.06
C TYR A 328 -20.56 -36.54 -10.53
N GLN A 329 -20.21 -37.81 -10.78
CA GLN A 329 -20.22 -38.40 -12.12
C GLN A 329 -21.64 -38.51 -12.69
N SER A 330 -22.63 -38.92 -11.88
CA SER A 330 -24.04 -38.98 -12.31
C SER A 330 -24.63 -37.63 -12.75
N VAL A 331 -24.06 -36.49 -12.32
CA VAL A 331 -24.48 -35.16 -12.78
C VAL A 331 -23.95 -34.87 -14.18
N HIS A 332 -22.78 -35.39 -14.56
CA HIS A 332 -22.26 -35.27 -15.92
C HIS A 332 -23.10 -36.07 -16.90
N GLU A 333 -23.32 -37.36 -16.61
CA GLU A 333 -24.10 -38.29 -17.43
C GLU A 333 -25.50 -37.75 -17.73
N ARG A 334 -26.24 -37.32 -16.68
CA ARG A 334 -27.61 -36.78 -16.81
C ARG A 334 -27.71 -35.47 -17.62
N ASN A 335 -26.60 -34.78 -17.85
CA ASN A 335 -26.58 -33.50 -18.59
C ASN A 335 -25.77 -33.58 -19.90
N GLY A 336 -25.29 -34.78 -20.29
CA GLY A 336 -24.48 -34.96 -21.51
C GLY A 336 -23.14 -34.23 -21.48
N ILE A 337 -22.49 -34.15 -20.32
CA ILE A 337 -21.25 -33.36 -20.11
C ILE A 337 -20.05 -34.28 -20.10
N THR A 338 -19.03 -33.96 -20.89
CA THR A 338 -17.77 -34.71 -20.91
C THR A 338 -16.93 -34.36 -19.69
N CYS A 339 -16.71 -35.31 -18.79
CA CYS A 339 -15.79 -35.12 -17.66
C CYS A 339 -14.34 -35.16 -18.14
N SER A 340 -13.49 -34.29 -17.60
CA SER A 340 -12.04 -34.35 -17.78
C SER A 340 -11.33 -34.11 -16.43
N MET A 341 -10.17 -34.72 -16.26
CA MET A 341 -9.39 -34.60 -15.02
C MET A 341 -7.92 -34.34 -15.31
N THR A 342 -7.22 -33.70 -14.37
CA THR A 342 -5.75 -33.55 -14.42
C THR A 342 -5.05 -34.93 -14.39
N ASP A 343 -3.79 -34.97 -14.83
CA ASP A 343 -2.94 -36.16 -14.83
C ASP A 343 -2.25 -36.41 -13.48
N GLY A 344 -2.32 -35.47 -12.54
CA GLY A 344 -1.76 -35.56 -11.18
C GLY A 344 -0.25 -35.27 -11.06
N TYR A 345 0.46 -35.09 -12.17
CA TYR A 345 1.92 -34.84 -12.21
C TYR A 345 2.30 -33.38 -12.50
N ASP A 346 1.38 -32.57 -13.02
CA ASP A 346 1.65 -31.19 -13.46
C ASP A 346 0.64 -30.20 -12.85
N CYS A 347 1.15 -29.23 -12.09
CA CYS A 347 0.37 -28.16 -11.49
C CYS A 347 -0.25 -27.20 -12.52
N TYR A 348 0.34 -27.06 -13.72
CA TYR A 348 -0.18 -26.14 -14.72
C TYR A 348 -1.53 -26.57 -15.32
N GLN A 349 -1.91 -27.85 -15.17
CA GLN A 349 -3.12 -28.41 -15.75
C GLN A 349 -4.41 -27.78 -15.18
N ASN A 350 -4.41 -27.33 -13.92
CA ASN A 350 -5.54 -26.59 -13.32
C ASN A 350 -5.22 -25.11 -13.01
N ALA A 351 -4.19 -24.54 -13.66
CA ALA A 351 -3.70 -23.18 -13.36
C ALA A 351 -4.76 -22.06 -13.52
N LEU A 352 -5.84 -22.32 -14.28
CA LEU A 352 -6.96 -21.39 -14.39
C LEU A 352 -7.69 -21.25 -13.05
N ALA A 353 -8.11 -22.38 -12.45
CA ALA A 353 -8.86 -22.36 -11.22
C ALA A 353 -7.99 -21.93 -10.03
N GLU A 354 -6.74 -22.39 -9.97
CA GLU A 354 -5.74 -21.90 -9.00
C GLU A 354 -5.62 -20.38 -9.03
N ARG A 355 -5.62 -19.77 -10.23
CA ARG A 355 -5.55 -18.31 -10.40
C ARG A 355 -6.80 -17.61 -9.87
N ILE A 356 -7.99 -18.18 -10.04
CA ILE A 356 -9.23 -17.60 -9.50
C ILE A 356 -9.25 -17.72 -7.97
N ASN A 357 -8.88 -18.89 -7.43
CA ASN A 357 -8.71 -19.10 -6.00
C ASN A 357 -7.67 -18.16 -5.40
N GLY A 358 -6.56 -17.93 -6.09
CA GLY A 358 -5.55 -16.94 -5.75
C GLY A 358 -6.10 -15.51 -5.72
N ILE A 359 -6.92 -15.11 -6.70
CA ILE A 359 -7.57 -13.79 -6.73
C ILE A 359 -8.53 -13.62 -5.56
N LEU A 360 -9.47 -14.56 -5.36
CA LEU A 360 -10.47 -14.45 -4.29
C LEU A 360 -9.80 -14.40 -2.92
N LYS A 361 -8.89 -15.34 -2.61
CA LYS A 361 -8.19 -15.40 -1.32
C LYS A 361 -7.27 -14.20 -1.06
N ASN A 362 -6.50 -13.77 -2.05
CA ASN A 362 -5.45 -12.77 -1.82
C ASN A 362 -5.90 -11.33 -2.10
N GLU A 363 -7.02 -11.10 -2.80
CA GLU A 363 -7.47 -9.75 -3.16
C GLU A 363 -8.81 -9.34 -2.56
N PHE A 364 -9.73 -10.29 -2.30
CA PHE A 364 -11.08 -10.02 -1.79
C PHE A 364 -11.28 -10.51 -0.35
N LEU A 365 -11.04 -11.80 -0.10
CA LEU A 365 -11.30 -12.49 1.18
C LEU A 365 -10.19 -12.22 2.21
N LEU A 366 -9.89 -10.93 2.45
CA LEU A 366 -8.76 -10.47 3.27
C LEU A 366 -8.95 -10.67 4.78
N SER A 367 -10.20 -10.81 5.23
CA SER A 367 -10.56 -11.04 6.64
C SER A 367 -11.20 -12.42 6.80
N ARG A 368 -11.02 -13.04 7.97
CA ARG A 368 -11.68 -14.31 8.30
C ARG A 368 -13.14 -14.01 8.70
N PRO A 369 -14.14 -14.55 7.98
CA PRO A 369 -15.54 -14.42 8.37
C PRO A 369 -15.78 -15.05 9.75
N ALA A 370 -16.74 -14.53 10.50
CA ALA A 370 -17.13 -15.08 11.79
C ALA A 370 -17.62 -16.52 11.67
N ASP A 371 -18.53 -16.75 10.73
CA ASP A 371 -19.26 -17.99 10.51
C ASP A 371 -19.52 -18.28 9.02
N LEU A 372 -20.25 -19.37 8.76
CA LEU A 372 -20.61 -19.84 7.42
C LEU A 372 -21.60 -18.92 6.67
N ALA A 373 -22.49 -18.22 7.37
CA ALA A 373 -23.47 -17.31 6.77
C ALA A 373 -22.77 -16.04 6.27
N GLN A 374 -21.91 -15.43 7.09
CA GLN A 374 -21.08 -14.31 6.69
C GLN A 374 -20.11 -14.71 5.57
N ALA A 375 -19.54 -15.92 5.61
CA ALA A 375 -18.69 -16.42 4.52
C ALA A 375 -19.44 -16.54 3.18
N ARG A 376 -20.70 -16.98 3.19
CA ARG A 376 -21.55 -17.06 1.99
C ARG A 376 -21.80 -15.69 1.38
N GLU A 377 -22.12 -14.68 2.19
CA GLU A 377 -22.41 -13.34 1.68
C GLU A 377 -21.14 -12.65 1.13
N ILE A 378 -20.02 -12.69 1.87
CA ILE A 378 -18.74 -12.15 1.39
C ILE A 378 -18.29 -12.81 0.07
N VAL A 379 -18.47 -14.14 -0.06
CA VAL A 379 -18.14 -14.84 -1.32
C VAL A 379 -19.09 -14.42 -2.45
N LYS A 380 -20.40 -14.29 -2.19
CA LYS A 380 -21.40 -13.83 -3.16
C LYS A 380 -21.08 -12.42 -3.69
N GLU A 381 -20.76 -11.48 -2.81
CA GLU A 381 -20.30 -10.14 -3.19
C GLU A 381 -18.97 -10.20 -3.98
N SER A 382 -17.99 -10.96 -3.49
CA SER A 382 -16.68 -11.10 -4.14
C SER A 382 -16.81 -11.66 -5.56
N VAL A 383 -17.68 -12.65 -5.78
CA VAL A 383 -17.95 -13.22 -7.11
C VAL A 383 -18.69 -12.23 -8.01
N ALA A 384 -19.62 -11.44 -7.47
CA ALA A 384 -20.31 -10.41 -8.25
C ALA A 384 -19.33 -9.32 -8.73
N ILE A 385 -18.51 -8.77 -7.83
CA ILE A 385 -17.49 -7.76 -8.15
C ILE A 385 -16.44 -8.34 -9.12
N TYR A 386 -16.03 -9.60 -8.91
CA TYR A 386 -15.13 -10.31 -9.83
C TYR A 386 -15.72 -10.45 -11.24
N ASN A 387 -16.99 -10.83 -11.38
CA ASN A 387 -17.62 -11.07 -12.68
C ASN A 387 -17.97 -9.77 -13.42
N HIS A 388 -18.43 -8.73 -12.72
CA HIS A 388 -19.07 -7.55 -13.33
C HIS A 388 -18.27 -6.24 -13.23
N GLU A 389 -17.27 -6.14 -12.35
CA GLU A 389 -16.53 -4.88 -12.12
C GLU A 389 -15.01 -5.00 -12.31
N ARG A 390 -14.48 -6.23 -12.24
CA ARG A 390 -13.03 -6.46 -12.24
C ARG A 390 -12.50 -6.58 -13.68
N PRO A 391 -11.64 -5.66 -14.15
CA PRO A 391 -11.02 -5.79 -15.47
C PRO A 391 -9.95 -6.89 -15.48
N HIS A 392 -9.86 -7.67 -16.56
CA HIS A 392 -8.93 -8.80 -16.69
C HIS A 392 -7.92 -8.60 -17.82
N LEU A 393 -6.62 -8.69 -17.52
CA LEU A 393 -5.55 -8.50 -18.53
C LEU A 393 -5.65 -9.51 -19.68
N ALA A 394 -5.94 -10.78 -19.36
CA ALA A 394 -6.16 -11.84 -20.36
C ALA A 394 -7.40 -11.59 -21.24
N LEU A 395 -8.33 -10.73 -20.81
CA LEU A 395 -9.55 -10.34 -21.52
C LEU A 395 -9.45 -8.93 -22.12
N LYS A 396 -8.23 -8.43 -22.37
CA LYS A 396 -7.97 -7.06 -22.86
C LYS A 396 -8.65 -5.98 -22.00
N TYR A 397 -8.62 -6.19 -20.68
CA TYR A 397 -9.26 -5.38 -19.63
C TYR A 397 -10.80 -5.36 -19.57
N LYS A 398 -11.50 -6.13 -20.41
CA LYS A 398 -12.94 -6.38 -20.20
C LYS A 398 -13.20 -7.15 -18.90
N THR A 399 -14.42 -7.09 -18.38
CA THR A 399 -14.85 -7.93 -17.25
C THR A 399 -15.19 -9.34 -17.74
N PRO A 400 -15.16 -10.36 -16.85
CA PRO A 400 -15.56 -11.71 -17.22
C PRO A 400 -16.98 -11.81 -17.77
N ASP A 401 -17.95 -11.08 -17.20
CA ASP A 401 -19.32 -11.08 -17.72
C ASP A 401 -19.43 -10.33 -19.06
N ASP A 402 -18.75 -9.21 -19.28
CA ASP A 402 -18.75 -8.52 -20.59
C ASP A 402 -18.34 -9.46 -21.73
N VAL A 403 -17.26 -10.22 -21.52
CA VAL A 403 -16.79 -11.21 -22.50
C VAL A 403 -17.82 -12.32 -22.66
N HIS A 404 -18.30 -12.89 -21.56
CA HIS A 404 -19.28 -13.96 -21.58
C HIS A 404 -20.58 -13.56 -22.32
N GLN A 405 -21.13 -12.36 -22.07
CA GLN A 405 -22.34 -11.87 -22.74
C GLN A 405 -22.10 -11.48 -24.22
N ALA A 406 -20.91 -11.02 -24.58
CA ALA A 406 -20.61 -10.55 -25.93
C ALA A 406 -20.82 -11.64 -27.00
N PHE A 407 -20.40 -12.88 -26.73
CA PHE A 407 -20.60 -14.01 -27.66
C PHE A 407 -22.08 -14.27 -27.95
N TYR A 408 -22.96 -14.16 -26.95
CA TYR A 408 -24.40 -14.32 -27.16
C TYR A 408 -24.99 -13.18 -28.00
N ARG A 409 -24.61 -11.92 -27.70
CA ARG A 409 -25.08 -10.74 -28.46
C ARG A 409 -24.66 -10.82 -29.93
N GLN A 410 -23.42 -11.21 -30.21
CA GLN A 410 -22.92 -11.37 -31.59
C GLN A 410 -23.69 -12.46 -32.35
N LYS A 411 -23.98 -13.61 -31.71
CA LYS A 411 -24.84 -14.64 -32.30
C LYS A 411 -26.28 -14.20 -32.54
N THR A 412 -26.80 -13.22 -31.79
CA THR A 412 -28.17 -12.69 -32.01
C THR A 412 -28.23 -11.69 -33.17
N VAL A 413 -27.17 -10.89 -33.38
CA VAL A 413 -27.11 -9.91 -34.48
C VAL A 413 -26.94 -10.60 -35.84
N ASN A 414 -26.17 -11.68 -35.91
CA ASN A 414 -25.97 -12.44 -37.15
C ASN A 414 -27.18 -13.32 -37.56
N LEU A 415 -28.27 -13.36 -36.79
CA LEU A 415 -29.49 -14.12 -37.14
C LEU A 415 -30.52 -13.33 -37.97
N TYR A 416 -30.19 -12.08 -38.34
CA TYR A 416 -31.04 -11.19 -39.14
C TYR A 416 -30.25 -10.45 -40.24
N GLN A 417 -29.16 -11.07 -40.72
CA GLN A 417 -28.37 -10.60 -41.87
C GLN A 417 -28.04 -11.76 -42.81
N ASP A 418 -29.09 -12.27 -43.46
CA ASP A 418 -29.07 -13.02 -44.74
C ASP A 418 -30.30 -12.55 -45.54
#